data_AF-A0AAV8YKM0-F1
#
_entry.id   AF-A0AAV8YKM0-F1
#
_cell.length_a   1.000
_cell.length_b   1.000
_cell.length_c   1.000
_cell.angle_alpha   90.00
_cell.angle_beta   90.00
_cell.angle_gamma   90.00
#
_symmetry.space_group_name_H-M   'P 1'
#
loop_
_entity.id
_entity.type
_entity.pdbx_description
1 polymer ?
#
loop_
_entity_poly.entity_id
_entity_poly.type
_entity_poly.pdbx_seq_one_letter_code
_entity_poly.pdbx_strand_id
1 'polypeptide(L)'
;MEKKGAVFHPIISSIQKMALYETKSKYYLVGSKEKIKTLKRFRVLKIDRMEAKDLDIYDDKVEYTAEEIHNLINMIDSGNRRSGGGGFSKVVSAFGIVGFIKFLEGYYIILITKRRKVAVVGHHTIYKIEDTSMIYIPHESVRLLHPDEPRYVKMFQNIDLASNFYFSYSYDLTHSLQHNLNSPKQFISNFDTTISDTNIPETDIHLDSSIISHSINGNSTEVQHFGVRTQPLKKVVKAELHPDWILYITHGFIGQSNINVFGRSIYVTLVARRSSKYAGTRF
;
A
#
# COMPACT_ATOMS: atom_id res chain seq x y z
N MET A 1 -0.32 16.42 -33.26
CA MET A 1 -0.57 15.05 -32.75
C MET A 1 0.26 14.86 -31.50
N GLU A 2 -0.35 14.99 -30.32
CA GLU A 2 0.31 14.59 -29.07
C GLU A 2 0.56 13.09 -29.11
N LYS A 3 1.82 12.67 -29.02
CA LYS A 3 2.16 11.27 -28.79
C LYS A 3 1.61 10.90 -27.42
N LYS A 4 0.50 10.16 -27.38
CA LYS A 4 0.00 9.50 -26.16
C LYS A 4 1.07 8.50 -25.72
N GLY A 5 1.96 8.94 -24.82
CA GLY A 5 2.94 8.09 -24.19
C GLY A 5 2.27 7.20 -23.15
N ALA A 6 2.67 5.93 -23.08
CA ALA A 6 2.31 5.08 -21.96
C ALA A 6 2.93 5.65 -20.68
N VAL A 7 2.11 5.97 -19.68
CA VAL A 7 2.59 6.41 -18.36
C VAL A 7 2.87 5.15 -17.54
N PHE A 8 4.15 4.84 -17.37
CA PHE A 8 4.57 3.79 -16.44
C PHE A 8 4.43 4.31 -15.02
N HIS A 9 3.43 3.84 -14.30
CA HIS A 9 3.40 4.02 -12.85
C HIS A 9 4.44 3.08 -12.24
N PRO A 10 5.41 3.60 -11.47
CA PRO A 10 6.29 2.72 -10.73
C PRO A 10 5.43 1.85 -9.80
N ILE A 11 5.71 0.55 -9.71
CA ILE A 11 4.99 -0.43 -8.86
C ILE A 11 5.20 -0.15 -7.35
N ILE A 12 5.72 1.02 -7.03
CA ILE A 12 6.53 1.30 -5.86
C ILE A 12 5.94 2.51 -5.14
N SER A 13 5.69 2.37 -3.84
CA SER A 13 5.28 3.47 -2.97
C SER A 13 6.39 4.50 -2.81
N SER A 14 6.11 5.77 -3.16
CA SER A 14 7.05 6.87 -2.88
C SER A 14 6.87 7.49 -1.49
N ILE A 15 5.81 7.16 -0.76
CA ILE A 15 5.55 7.69 0.60
C ILE A 15 6.31 6.83 1.61
N GLN A 16 7.32 7.42 2.25
CA GLN A 16 8.19 6.70 3.18
C GLN A 16 7.91 6.99 4.65
N LYS A 17 7.33 8.15 4.95
CA LYS A 17 6.96 8.55 6.31
C LYS A 17 5.56 9.11 6.26
N MET A 18 4.80 8.85 7.30
CA MET A 18 3.43 9.30 7.43
C MET A 18 3.14 9.70 8.87
N ALA A 19 2.22 10.63 9.03
CA ALA A 19 1.71 11.06 10.32
C ALA A 19 0.19 11.04 10.28
N LEU A 20 -0.42 10.34 11.22
CA LEU A 20 -1.86 10.29 11.41
C LEU A 20 -2.26 11.39 12.39
N TYR A 21 -3.23 12.19 11.99
CA TYR A 21 -3.84 13.23 12.81
C TYR A 21 -5.32 12.91 13.00
N GLU A 22 -5.82 13.17 14.20
CA GLU A 22 -7.23 12.96 14.55
C GLU A 22 -7.97 14.29 14.64
N THR A 23 -9.21 14.26 14.18
CA THR A 23 -10.23 15.27 14.46
C THR A 23 -11.52 14.57 14.88
N LYS A 24 -12.53 15.34 15.33
CA LYS A 24 -13.84 14.79 15.70
C LYS A 24 -14.53 14.05 14.56
N SER A 25 -14.39 14.52 13.32
CA SER A 25 -15.13 14.00 12.16
C SER A 25 -14.29 13.23 11.16
N LYS A 26 -12.95 13.36 11.18
CA LYS A 26 -12.03 12.71 10.21
C LYS A 26 -10.68 12.36 10.82
N TYR A 27 -10.03 11.37 10.24
CA TYR A 27 -8.58 11.19 10.36
C TYR A 27 -7.88 11.73 9.12
N TYR A 28 -6.72 12.35 9.31
CA TYR A 28 -5.87 12.85 8.24
C TYR A 28 -4.53 12.13 8.30
N LEU A 29 -4.20 11.36 7.27
CA LEU A 29 -2.90 10.75 7.13
C LEU A 29 -2.07 11.56 6.15
N VAL A 30 -1.05 12.23 6.66
CA VAL A 30 -0.12 13.05 5.87
C VAL A 30 1.09 12.21 5.53
N GLY A 31 1.26 11.85 4.26
CA GLY A 31 2.38 11.08 3.73
C GLY A 31 3.43 12.00 3.12
N SER A 32 4.70 11.82 3.47
CA SER A 32 5.82 12.53 2.87
C SER A 32 6.61 11.62 1.93
N LYS A 33 6.88 12.12 0.73
CA LYS A 33 7.81 11.51 -0.21
C LYS A 33 9.23 11.93 0.13
N GLU A 34 10.14 10.97 0.22
CA GLU A 34 11.56 11.24 0.43
C GLU A 34 12.28 11.15 -0.92
N LYS A 35 12.20 12.24 -1.72
CA LYS A 35 12.81 12.32 -3.06
C LYS A 35 14.00 13.28 -3.10
N ILE A 36 14.87 13.26 -2.07
CA ILE A 36 16.00 14.20 -1.77
C ILE A 36 15.62 15.19 -0.64
N LYS A 37 16.58 15.46 0.28
CA LYS A 37 16.38 16.25 1.52
C LYS A 37 15.73 17.62 1.32
N THR A 38 15.88 18.24 0.16
CA THR A 38 15.47 19.61 -0.15
C THR A 38 14.09 19.76 -0.80
N LEU A 39 13.47 18.68 -1.29
CA LEU A 39 12.19 18.73 -2.01
C LEU A 39 11.20 17.69 -1.47
N LYS A 40 10.87 17.78 -0.17
CA LYS A 40 9.81 16.96 0.41
C LYS A 40 8.47 17.38 -0.20
N ARG A 41 7.82 16.44 -0.86
CA ARG A 41 6.43 16.56 -1.32
C ARG A 41 5.54 15.76 -0.38
N PHE A 42 4.39 16.31 -0.06
CA PHE A 42 3.42 15.69 0.84
C PHE A 42 2.12 15.38 0.11
N ARG A 43 1.43 14.33 0.55
CA ARG A 43 0.09 13.98 0.11
C ARG A 43 -0.79 13.75 1.33
N VAL A 44 -2.08 14.00 1.21
CA VAL A 44 -3.02 13.87 2.33
C VAL A 44 -4.10 12.87 1.97
N LEU A 45 -4.23 11.85 2.81
CA LEU A 45 -5.33 10.90 2.77
C LEU A 45 -6.31 11.25 3.89
N LYS A 46 -7.58 11.43 3.53
CA LYS A 46 -8.66 11.76 4.46
C LYS A 46 -9.50 10.52 4.68
N ILE A 47 -9.72 10.16 5.93
CA ILE A 47 -10.54 9.00 6.31
C ILE A 47 -11.73 9.55 7.08
N ASP A 48 -12.93 9.34 6.54
CA ASP A 48 -14.15 9.78 7.17
C ASP A 48 -14.55 8.83 8.31
N ARG A 49 -15.05 9.40 9.41
CA ARG A 49 -15.61 8.65 10.57
C ARG A 49 -17.07 9.01 10.82
N MET A 50 -17.71 9.77 9.92
CA MET A 50 -19.12 10.12 10.00
C MET A 50 -20.04 9.03 9.48
N GLU A 51 -19.56 8.12 8.64
CA GLU A 51 -20.34 6.95 8.23
C GLU A 51 -20.16 5.78 9.21
N ALA A 52 -21.27 5.15 9.60
CA ALA A 52 -21.27 4.10 10.63
C ALA A 52 -20.87 2.71 10.09
N LYS A 53 -21.14 2.44 8.81
CA LYS A 53 -21.06 1.08 8.23
C LYS A 53 -19.95 0.92 7.21
N ASP A 54 -19.64 1.98 6.48
CA ASP A 54 -18.67 2.03 5.41
C ASP A 54 -17.48 2.90 5.80
N LEU A 55 -16.29 2.54 5.31
CA LEU A 55 -15.08 3.33 5.48
C LEU A 55 -14.84 4.13 4.22
N ASP A 56 -15.09 5.43 4.27
CA ASP A 56 -14.84 6.31 3.14
C ASP A 56 -13.45 6.94 3.25
N ILE A 57 -12.61 6.61 2.28
CA ILE A 57 -11.24 7.13 2.17
C ILE A 57 -11.16 7.99 0.91
N TYR A 58 -10.69 9.22 1.09
CA TYR A 58 -10.53 10.20 0.03
C TYR A 58 -9.06 10.62 -0.11
N ASP A 59 -8.52 10.45 -1.31
CA ASP A 59 -7.23 10.99 -1.73
C ASP A 59 -7.50 12.26 -2.56
N ASP A 60 -7.01 13.41 -2.10
CA ASP A 60 -7.16 14.66 -2.86
C ASP A 60 -6.27 14.70 -4.10
N LYS A 61 -5.34 13.75 -4.25
CA LYS A 61 -4.40 13.62 -5.36
C LYS A 61 -3.47 14.83 -5.52
N VAL A 62 -3.45 15.77 -4.56
CA VAL A 62 -2.63 16.99 -4.58
C VAL A 62 -1.26 16.71 -3.95
N GLU A 63 -0.21 17.28 -4.54
CA GLU A 63 1.12 17.29 -3.93
C GLU A 63 1.42 18.63 -3.28
N TYR A 64 1.56 18.62 -1.96
CA TYR A 64 1.83 19.78 -1.15
C TYR A 64 3.33 20.00 -0.93
N THR A 65 3.74 21.26 -0.84
CA THR A 65 5.05 21.66 -0.30
C THR A 65 5.06 21.61 1.23
N ALA A 66 6.24 21.77 1.85
CA ALA A 66 6.36 21.80 3.30
C ALA A 66 5.61 22.98 3.94
N GLU A 67 5.57 24.14 3.26
CA GLU A 67 4.85 25.32 3.73
C GLU A 67 3.34 25.14 3.58
N GLU A 68 2.90 24.64 2.42
CA GLU A 68 1.48 24.39 2.15
C GLU A 68 0.89 23.38 3.12
N ILE A 69 1.59 22.27 3.41
CA ILE A 69 1.07 21.27 4.35
C ILE A 69 1.04 21.80 5.78
N HIS A 70 2.01 22.64 6.16
CA HIS A 70 2.01 23.29 7.47
C HIS A 70 0.83 24.25 7.61
N ASN A 71 0.58 25.06 6.57
CA ASN A 71 -0.58 25.96 6.51
C ASN A 71 -1.90 25.20 6.54
N LEU A 72 -2.01 24.08 5.81
CA LEU A 72 -3.20 23.22 5.82
C LEU A 72 -3.49 22.67 7.22
N ILE A 73 -2.46 22.15 7.90
CA ILE A 73 -2.57 21.63 9.26
C ILE A 73 -3.02 22.73 10.23
N ASN A 74 -2.41 23.91 10.17
CA ASN A 74 -2.76 25.04 11.03
C ASN A 74 -4.18 25.55 10.77
N MET A 75 -4.61 25.55 9.51
CA MET A 75 -5.95 25.95 9.10
C MET A 75 -7.01 24.98 9.64
N ILE A 76 -6.76 23.66 9.56
CA ILE A 76 -7.65 22.63 10.09
C ILE A 76 -7.74 22.73 11.62
N ASP A 77 -6.60 22.90 12.30
CA ASP A 77 -6.58 23.05 13.77
C ASP A 77 -7.38 24.29 14.21
N SER A 78 -7.16 25.43 13.55
CA SER A 78 -7.85 26.69 13.86
C SER A 78 -9.36 26.60 13.60
N GLY A 79 -9.76 25.99 12.48
CA GLY A 79 -11.18 25.78 12.15
C GLY A 79 -11.88 24.87 13.15
N ASN A 80 -11.25 23.74 13.52
CA ASN A 80 -11.82 22.81 14.48
C ASN A 80 -11.98 23.42 15.87
N ARG A 81 -10.98 24.18 16.36
CA ARG A 81 -11.08 24.86 17.65
C ARG A 81 -12.21 25.90 17.68
N ARG A 82 -12.45 26.61 16.56
CA ARG A 82 -13.53 27.60 16.44
C ARG A 82 -14.92 26.96 16.46
N SER A 83 -15.10 25.79 15.85
CA SER A 83 -16.37 25.06 15.82
C SER A 83 -16.66 24.26 17.11
N GLY A 84 -15.95 24.51 18.21
CA GLY A 84 -16.06 23.72 19.45
C GLY A 84 -15.57 22.28 19.29
N GLY A 85 -14.82 22.00 18.22
CA GLY A 85 -14.13 20.75 17.97
C GLY A 85 -12.88 20.61 18.83
N GLY A 86 -12.48 19.36 19.11
CA GLY A 86 -11.18 19.08 19.70
C GLY A 86 -10.06 19.44 18.71
N GLY A 87 -8.85 19.72 19.22
CA GLY A 87 -7.72 20.13 18.39
C GLY A 87 -7.28 19.07 17.37
N PHE A 88 -6.52 19.51 16.37
CA PHE A 88 -5.85 18.65 15.39
C PHE A 88 -4.59 18.06 16.02
N SER A 89 -4.73 16.90 16.66
CA SER A 89 -3.61 16.27 17.38
C SER A 89 -2.98 15.15 16.57
N LYS A 90 -1.64 15.10 16.61
CA LYS A 90 -0.89 14.00 16.01
C LYS A 90 -1.05 12.76 16.87
N VAL A 91 -1.63 11.71 16.31
CA VAL A 91 -1.86 10.43 17.00
C VAL A 91 -0.62 9.55 16.92
N VAL A 92 -0.11 9.32 15.71
CA VAL A 92 1.00 8.38 15.50
C VAL A 92 1.83 8.75 14.27
N SER A 93 3.12 8.41 14.31
CA SER A 93 3.99 8.39 13.13
C SER A 93 4.12 6.97 12.62
N ALA A 94 4.08 6.82 11.30
CA ALA A 94 4.13 5.53 10.63
C ALA A 94 5.07 5.58 9.41
N PHE A 95 5.41 4.40 8.93
CA PHE A 95 6.25 4.14 7.76
C PHE A 95 5.48 3.48 6.61
N GLY A 96 4.23 3.09 6.85
CA GLY A 96 3.37 2.46 5.84
C GLY A 96 2.04 2.04 6.43
N ILE A 97 1.05 1.88 5.56
CA ILE A 97 -0.26 1.32 5.89
C ILE A 97 -0.19 -0.17 5.58
N VAL A 98 -0.45 -1.01 6.58
CA VAL A 98 -0.63 -2.46 6.36
C VAL A 98 -2.02 -2.70 5.78
N GLY A 99 -3.03 -2.00 6.28
CA GLY A 99 -4.37 -2.09 5.74
C GLY A 99 -5.43 -1.63 6.73
N PHE A 100 -6.67 -1.91 6.36
CA PHE A 100 -7.85 -1.66 7.16
C PHE A 100 -8.56 -2.99 7.42
N ILE A 101 -9.01 -3.20 8.65
CA ILE A 101 -9.72 -4.41 9.05
C ILE A 101 -11.00 -4.00 9.76
N LYS A 102 -12.12 -4.60 9.37
CA LYS A 102 -13.37 -4.56 10.12
C LYS A 102 -13.52 -5.89 10.82
N PHE A 103 -13.72 -5.87 12.14
CA PHE A 103 -14.08 -7.07 12.89
C PHE A 103 -15.60 -7.25 12.86
N LEU A 104 -16.30 -6.63 13.82
CA LEU A 104 -17.75 -6.67 13.88
C LEU A 104 -18.33 -5.32 13.46
N GLU A 105 -18.11 -4.28 14.26
CA GLU A 105 -18.79 -3.01 14.06
C GLU A 105 -17.89 -1.96 13.42
N GLY A 106 -16.72 -1.70 14.01
CA GLY A 106 -15.84 -0.61 13.56
C GLY A 106 -14.63 -1.06 12.73
N TYR A 107 -14.04 -0.08 12.05
CA TYR A 107 -12.82 -0.25 11.28
C TYR A 107 -11.59 0.06 12.12
N TYR A 108 -10.52 -0.67 11.86
CA TYR A 108 -9.20 -0.46 12.44
C TYR A 108 -8.23 -0.19 11.30
N ILE A 109 -7.38 0.82 11.46
CA ILE A 109 -6.22 1.04 10.60
C ILE A 109 -4.99 0.41 11.26
N ILE A 110 -4.23 -0.36 10.47
CA ILE A 110 -2.97 -0.97 10.92
C ILE A 110 -1.82 -0.24 10.25
N LEU A 111 -0.96 0.35 11.08
CA LEU A 111 0.16 1.18 10.66
C LEU A 111 1.49 0.57 11.10
N ILE A 112 2.50 0.65 10.24
CA ILE A 112 3.88 0.26 10.56
C ILE A 112 4.51 1.40 11.34
N THR A 113 4.77 1.24 12.64
CA THR A 113 5.32 2.31 13.50
C THR A 113 6.83 2.24 13.61
N LYS A 114 7.42 1.05 13.48
CA LYS A 114 8.88 0.85 13.45
C LYS A 114 9.28 -0.13 12.37
N ARG A 115 10.47 0.12 11.82
CA ARG A 115 11.10 -0.72 10.81
C ARG A 115 12.61 -0.70 10.96
N ARG A 116 13.26 -1.80 10.59
CA ARG A 116 14.71 -1.92 10.54
C ARG A 116 15.17 -2.28 9.14
N LYS A 117 16.22 -1.62 8.66
CA LYS A 117 16.91 -2.00 7.43
C LYS A 117 17.59 -3.36 7.63
N VAL A 118 17.32 -4.33 6.76
CA VAL A 118 17.86 -5.71 6.87
C VAL A 118 18.73 -6.13 5.71
N ALA A 119 18.54 -5.56 4.52
CA ALA A 119 19.34 -5.87 3.35
C ALA A 119 19.34 -4.73 2.33
N VAL A 120 20.37 -4.70 1.48
CA VAL A 120 20.45 -3.84 0.30
C VAL A 120 20.69 -4.71 -0.93
N VAL A 121 19.75 -4.71 -1.88
CA VAL A 121 19.90 -5.43 -3.16
C VAL A 121 20.00 -4.38 -4.27
N GLY A 122 21.18 -4.22 -4.86
CA GLY A 122 21.45 -3.11 -5.78
C GLY A 122 21.28 -1.77 -5.07
N HIS A 123 20.35 -0.93 -5.54
CA HIS A 123 20.01 0.35 -4.92
C HIS A 123 18.77 0.26 -4.00
N HIS A 124 18.22 -0.94 -3.83
CA HIS A 124 16.97 -1.15 -3.12
C HIS A 124 17.21 -1.53 -1.68
N THR A 125 16.59 -0.78 -0.77
CA THR A 125 16.66 -1.09 0.66
C THR A 125 15.46 -1.91 1.08
N ILE A 126 15.72 -3.04 1.73
CA ILE A 126 14.71 -3.93 2.29
C ILE A 126 14.60 -3.67 3.78
N TYR A 127 13.37 -3.54 4.26
CA TYR A 127 13.04 -3.28 5.65
C TYR A 127 12.26 -4.45 6.25
N LYS A 128 12.56 -4.78 7.51
CA LYS A 128 11.75 -5.62 8.38
C LYS A 128 10.82 -4.73 9.21
N ILE A 129 9.56 -5.11 9.33
CA ILE A 129 8.62 -4.50 10.29
C ILE A 129 9.05 -4.89 11.70
N GLU A 130 9.24 -3.90 12.58
CA GLU A 130 9.57 -4.16 13.98
C GLU A 130 8.42 -3.90 14.93
N ASP A 131 7.50 -3.01 14.55
CA ASP A 131 6.37 -2.63 15.39
C ASP A 131 5.21 -2.14 14.52
N THR A 132 3.99 -2.45 14.96
CA THR A 132 2.76 -2.03 14.31
C THR A 132 1.79 -1.47 15.35
N SER A 133 0.98 -0.50 14.93
CA SER A 133 -0.08 0.06 15.75
C SER A 133 -1.41 -0.17 15.06
N MET A 134 -2.38 -0.68 15.82
CA MET A 134 -3.75 -0.83 15.39
C MET A 134 -4.60 0.27 16.04
N ILE A 135 -5.15 1.18 15.24
CA ILE A 135 -5.94 2.32 15.72
C ILE A 135 -7.39 2.09 15.32
N TYR A 136 -8.27 2.11 16.31
CA TYR A 136 -9.71 2.05 16.10
C TYR A 136 -10.20 3.36 15.50
N ILE A 137 -11.10 3.27 14.52
CA ILE A 137 -11.76 4.42 13.88
C ILE A 137 -13.22 4.41 14.37
N PRO A 138 -13.51 5.00 15.55
CA PRO A 138 -14.83 4.97 16.13
C PRO A 138 -15.79 5.93 15.40
N HIS A 139 -16.97 5.42 15.07
CA HIS A 139 -18.11 6.24 14.73
C HIS A 139 -18.91 6.59 16.01
N GLU A 140 -19.44 7.82 16.10
CA GLU A 140 -20.05 8.34 17.33
C GLU A 140 -21.32 7.58 17.75
N SER A 141 -22.11 7.07 16.79
CA SER A 141 -23.30 6.25 17.08
C SER A 141 -23.00 4.78 17.38
N VAL A 142 -21.78 4.31 17.14
CA VAL A 142 -21.35 2.89 17.30
C VAL A 142 -20.37 2.73 18.47
N ARG A 143 -20.32 3.70 19.39
CA ARG A 143 -19.42 3.67 20.56
C ARG A 143 -19.62 2.47 21.49
N LEU A 144 -20.73 1.75 21.37
CA LEU A 144 -20.95 0.48 22.05
C LEU A 144 -20.26 -0.63 21.24
N LEU A 145 -19.02 -0.95 21.62
CA LEU A 145 -18.30 -2.12 21.10
C LEU A 145 -19.12 -3.38 21.34
N HIS A 146 -19.31 -4.19 20.30
CA HIS A 146 -19.93 -5.50 20.44
C HIS A 146 -19.17 -6.32 21.50
N PRO A 147 -19.86 -7.06 22.39
CA PRO A 147 -19.20 -7.80 23.48
C PRO A 147 -18.07 -8.74 23.02
N ASP A 148 -18.20 -9.32 21.82
CA ASP A 148 -17.19 -10.20 21.21
C ASP A 148 -16.06 -9.46 20.46
N GLU A 149 -16.16 -8.16 20.23
CA GLU A 149 -15.13 -7.43 19.48
C GLU A 149 -13.72 -7.52 20.10
N PRO A 150 -13.55 -7.39 21.43
CA PRO A 150 -12.25 -7.59 22.08
C PRO A 150 -11.66 -8.98 21.83
N ARG A 151 -12.50 -10.02 21.67
CA ARG A 151 -12.05 -11.38 21.38
C ARG A 151 -11.42 -11.48 20.00
N TYR A 152 -12.04 -10.90 18.98
CA TYR A 152 -11.50 -10.87 17.61
C TYR A 152 -10.24 -10.01 17.51
N VAL A 153 -10.23 -8.86 18.17
CA VAL A 153 -9.04 -8.00 18.28
C VAL A 153 -7.87 -8.78 18.87
N LYS A 154 -8.10 -9.47 20.00
CA LYS A 154 -7.06 -10.29 20.65
C LYS A 154 -6.60 -11.44 19.77
N MET A 155 -7.51 -12.11 19.06
CA MET A 155 -7.18 -13.17 18.12
C MET A 155 -6.28 -12.65 16.99
N PHE A 156 -6.56 -11.46 16.47
CA PHE A 156 -5.72 -10.83 15.45
C PHE A 156 -4.37 -10.39 16.01
N GLN A 157 -4.32 -9.83 17.23
CA GLN A 157 -3.08 -9.44 17.89
C GLN A 157 -2.13 -10.61 18.18
N ASN A 158 -2.64 -11.84 18.25
CA ASN A 158 -1.80 -13.05 18.33
C ASN A 158 -1.00 -13.30 17.02
N ILE A 159 -1.41 -12.70 15.90
CA ILE A 159 -0.63 -12.71 14.67
C ILE A 159 0.47 -11.67 14.82
N ASP A 160 1.69 -12.16 15.06
CA ASP A 160 2.86 -11.29 15.19
C ASP A 160 3.27 -10.70 13.83
N LEU A 161 2.76 -9.49 13.56
CA LEU A 161 3.11 -8.69 12.40
C LEU A 161 4.57 -8.18 12.43
N ALA A 162 5.25 -8.22 13.58
CA ALA A 162 6.66 -7.84 13.71
C ALA A 162 7.63 -9.02 13.46
N SER A 163 7.16 -10.27 13.62
CA SER A 163 8.04 -11.43 13.59
C SER A 163 8.75 -11.64 12.25
N ASN A 164 8.04 -11.52 11.12
CA ASN A 164 8.52 -12.06 9.84
C ASN A 164 8.00 -11.32 8.60
N PHE A 165 7.67 -10.04 8.72
CA PHE A 165 7.15 -9.24 7.61
C PHE A 165 8.19 -8.24 7.11
N TYR A 166 8.34 -8.19 5.78
CA TYR A 166 9.34 -7.39 5.09
C TYR A 166 8.70 -6.60 3.95
N PHE A 167 9.25 -5.44 3.65
CA PHE A 167 8.83 -4.60 2.53
C PHE A 167 10.00 -3.80 1.98
N SER A 168 9.82 -3.23 0.78
CA SER A 168 10.72 -2.24 0.20
C SER A 168 9.90 -1.17 -0.49
N TYR A 169 10.32 0.10 -0.34
CA TYR A 169 9.75 1.23 -1.08
C TYR A 169 10.37 1.40 -2.46
N SER A 170 11.11 0.42 -2.97
CA SER A 170 11.78 0.55 -4.25
C SER A 170 11.88 -0.74 -5.04
N TYR A 171 11.48 -1.86 -4.44
CA TYR A 171 11.62 -3.18 -5.02
C TYR A 171 10.45 -4.06 -4.62
N ASP A 172 9.88 -4.75 -5.59
CA ASP A 172 8.79 -5.68 -5.34
C ASP A 172 9.33 -7.02 -4.81
N LEU A 173 9.20 -7.23 -3.51
CA LEU A 173 9.60 -8.47 -2.84
C LEU A 173 8.65 -9.63 -3.11
N THR A 174 7.45 -9.37 -3.65
CA THR A 174 6.46 -10.42 -3.93
C THR A 174 6.85 -11.29 -5.13
N HIS A 175 7.74 -10.79 -5.99
CA HIS A 175 8.19 -11.47 -7.21
C HIS A 175 9.68 -11.82 -7.18
N SER A 176 10.08 -12.88 -7.88
CA SER A 176 11.50 -13.26 -7.99
C SER A 176 12.29 -12.20 -8.77
N LEU A 177 13.62 -12.20 -8.63
CA LEU A 177 14.47 -11.30 -9.43
C LEU A 177 14.26 -11.51 -10.93
N GLN A 178 14.19 -12.76 -11.39
CA GLN A 178 13.90 -13.09 -12.79
C GLN A 178 12.56 -12.50 -13.24
N HIS A 179 11.53 -12.54 -12.41
CA HIS A 179 10.24 -11.94 -12.74
C HIS A 179 10.33 -10.41 -12.80
N ASN A 180 11.01 -9.78 -11.84
CA ASN A 180 11.18 -8.32 -11.81
C ASN A 180 12.08 -7.78 -12.94
N LEU A 181 12.94 -8.63 -13.52
CA LEU A 181 13.77 -8.30 -14.68
C LEU A 181 13.10 -8.58 -16.03
N ASN A 182 11.98 -9.32 -16.04
CA ASN A 182 11.23 -9.53 -17.26
C ASN A 182 10.59 -8.22 -17.70
N SER A 183 10.45 -8.03 -19.02
CA SER A 183 9.74 -6.88 -19.58
C SER A 183 8.35 -6.74 -18.94
N PRO A 184 7.93 -5.52 -18.58
CA PRO A 184 6.65 -5.29 -17.93
C PRO A 184 5.53 -5.84 -18.82
N LYS A 185 4.80 -6.84 -18.31
CA LYS A 185 3.72 -7.53 -19.06
C LYS A 185 2.37 -6.84 -18.95
N GLN A 186 2.24 -5.81 -18.11
CA GLN A 186 1.00 -5.09 -17.88
C GLN A 186 1.02 -3.75 -18.59
N PHE A 187 0.86 -3.76 -19.91
CA PHE A 187 0.32 -2.60 -20.60
C PHE A 187 -1.18 -2.56 -20.32
N ILE A 188 -1.58 -1.84 -19.28
CA ILE A 188 -2.95 -1.32 -19.25
C ILE A 188 -2.89 -0.11 -20.19
N SER A 189 -3.27 -0.32 -21.44
CA SER A 189 -3.59 0.81 -22.29
C SER A 189 -4.79 1.52 -21.65
N ASN A 190 -4.67 2.83 -21.42
CA ASN A 190 -5.81 3.67 -21.01
C ASN A 190 -6.78 3.84 -22.19
N PHE A 191 -7.17 2.75 -22.86
CA PHE A 191 -8.33 2.76 -23.71
C PHE A 191 -9.52 2.60 -22.78
N ASP A 192 -10.20 3.72 -22.54
CA ASP A 192 -11.60 3.72 -22.14
C ASP A 192 -12.34 2.79 -23.09
N THR A 193 -12.53 1.53 -22.69
CA THR A 193 -13.42 0.64 -23.39
C THR A 193 -14.80 1.00 -22.89
N THR A 194 -15.33 2.11 -23.39
CA THR A 194 -16.77 2.28 -23.50
C THR A 194 -17.22 1.14 -24.40
N ILE A 195 -17.66 0.03 -23.79
CA ILE A 195 -18.43 -1.00 -24.47
C ILE A 195 -19.77 -0.33 -24.80
N SER A 196 -19.80 0.41 -25.89
CA SER A 196 -21.03 0.70 -26.62
C SER A 196 -21.17 -0.40 -27.66
N ASP A 197 -22.13 -1.28 -27.44
CA ASP A 197 -22.61 -2.27 -28.39
C ASP A 197 -22.92 -1.60 -29.73
N THR A 198 -22.06 -1.80 -30.74
CA THR A 198 -22.47 -1.68 -32.14
C THR A 198 -21.62 -2.60 -33.02
N ASN A 199 -22.29 -3.56 -33.65
CA ASN A 199 -21.81 -4.41 -34.73
C ASN A 199 -21.09 -3.62 -35.82
N ILE A 200 -19.84 -3.96 -36.14
CA ILE A 200 -19.20 -3.61 -37.42
C ILE A 200 -18.36 -4.81 -37.92
N PRO A 201 -18.46 -5.20 -39.20
CA PRO A 201 -17.88 -6.46 -39.72
C PRO A 201 -16.40 -6.33 -40.07
N GLU A 202 -15.74 -7.49 -40.06
CA GLU A 202 -14.37 -7.75 -40.52
C GLU A 202 -14.10 -7.15 -41.91
N THR A 203 -13.08 -6.29 -42.04
CA THR A 203 -12.22 -6.24 -43.23
C THR A 203 -10.81 -5.80 -42.85
N ASP A 204 -9.85 -6.43 -43.52
CA ASP A 204 -8.43 -6.51 -43.23
C ASP A 204 -7.68 -5.17 -43.20
N ILE A 205 -6.96 -4.91 -42.11
CA ILE A 205 -5.74 -4.08 -42.16
C ILE A 205 -4.64 -4.85 -41.43
N HIS A 206 -3.86 -5.56 -42.24
CA HIS A 206 -2.61 -6.21 -41.88
C HIS A 206 -1.59 -5.14 -41.44
N LEU A 207 -1.30 -5.07 -40.14
CA LEU A 207 -0.12 -4.39 -39.61
C LEU A 207 0.57 -5.34 -38.64
N ASP A 208 1.44 -6.12 -39.24
CA ASP A 208 2.30 -7.12 -38.63
C ASP A 208 3.24 -6.44 -37.61
N SER A 209 2.99 -6.67 -36.33
CA SER A 209 3.94 -6.35 -35.25
C SER A 209 3.83 -7.38 -34.14
N SER A 210 4.30 -8.59 -34.43
CA SER A 210 5.02 -9.49 -33.49
C SER A 210 4.55 -9.56 -32.03
N ILE A 211 3.24 -9.49 -31.78
CA ILE A 211 2.62 -9.99 -30.56
C ILE A 211 2.55 -11.49 -30.77
N ILE A 212 3.55 -12.21 -30.27
CA ILE A 212 3.41 -13.64 -30.01
C ILE A 212 2.32 -13.76 -28.95
N SER A 213 1.09 -13.85 -29.45
CA SER A 213 -0.03 -14.53 -28.83
C SER A 213 0.34 -16.00 -28.75
N HIS A 214 1.18 -16.36 -27.78
CA HIS A 214 1.10 -17.70 -27.23
C HIS A 214 -0.21 -17.79 -26.45
N SER A 215 -1.28 -18.04 -27.22
CA SER A 215 -2.21 -19.14 -26.99
C SER A 215 -2.09 -19.71 -25.58
N ILE A 216 -3.03 -19.27 -24.75
CA ILE A 216 -3.43 -19.93 -23.51
C ILE A 216 -3.97 -21.30 -23.93
N ASN A 217 -3.09 -22.29 -24.03
CA ASN A 217 -3.44 -23.71 -24.05
C ASN A 217 -2.29 -24.48 -23.40
N GLY A 218 -2.36 -24.57 -22.09
CA GLY A 218 -1.40 -25.32 -21.29
C GLY A 218 -1.37 -24.79 -19.86
N ASN A 219 -2.14 -25.45 -18.98
CA ASN A 219 -2.13 -25.35 -17.52
C ASN A 219 -1.96 -23.94 -16.97
N SER A 220 -3.08 -23.32 -16.56
CA SER A 220 -3.07 -22.19 -15.65
C SER A 220 -2.33 -22.57 -14.37
N THR A 221 -1.00 -22.41 -14.36
CA THR A 221 -0.24 -22.35 -13.12
C THR A 221 -0.77 -21.12 -12.41
N GLU A 222 -1.62 -21.31 -11.40
CA GLU A 222 -2.00 -20.26 -10.46
C GLU A 222 -0.71 -19.52 -10.09
N VAL A 223 -0.63 -18.24 -10.45
CA VAL A 223 0.50 -17.41 -10.05
C VAL A 223 0.44 -17.34 -8.53
N GLN A 224 1.34 -18.09 -7.89
CA GLN A 224 1.37 -18.19 -6.45
C GLN A 224 1.69 -16.78 -5.90
N HIS A 225 0.71 -16.17 -5.25
CA HIS A 225 0.88 -14.82 -4.70
C HIS A 225 1.74 -14.91 -3.44
N PHE A 226 2.99 -14.46 -3.54
CA PHE A 226 3.94 -14.40 -2.42
C PHE A 226 3.95 -13.01 -1.79
N GLY A 227 2.80 -12.60 -1.27
CA GLY A 227 2.64 -11.35 -0.55
C GLY A 227 1.29 -11.31 0.14
N VAL A 228 1.23 -10.68 1.30
CA VAL A 228 -0.04 -10.11 1.74
C VAL A 228 -0.18 -8.86 0.89
N ARG A 229 -0.94 -9.00 -0.20
CA ARG A 229 -1.33 -7.81 -0.95
C ARG A 229 -2.10 -6.98 0.07
N THR A 230 -1.58 -5.81 0.41
CA THR A 230 -2.43 -4.72 0.86
C THR A 230 -3.26 -4.33 -0.36
N GLN A 231 -4.08 -5.25 -0.89
CA GLN A 231 -5.29 -4.79 -1.52
C GLN A 231 -5.94 -4.05 -0.35
N PRO A 232 -6.12 -2.72 -0.44
CA PRO A 232 -7.26 -2.18 0.26
C PRO A 232 -8.38 -3.10 -0.21
N LEU A 233 -9.00 -3.84 0.70
CA LEU A 233 -10.12 -4.72 0.38
C LEU A 233 -10.90 -3.99 -0.70
N LYS A 234 -10.96 -4.49 -1.94
CA LYS A 234 -11.59 -3.75 -3.05
C LYS A 234 -13.03 -3.34 -2.72
N LYS A 235 -13.60 -3.96 -1.69
CA LYS A 235 -14.90 -3.67 -1.07
C LYS A 235 -14.94 -2.44 -0.16
N VAL A 236 -13.81 -1.96 0.38
CA VAL A 236 -13.72 -0.93 1.42
C VAL A 236 -13.28 0.41 0.85
N VAL A 237 -12.45 0.42 -0.20
CA VAL A 237 -12.00 1.68 -0.80
C VAL A 237 -12.80 1.93 -2.07
N LYS A 238 -13.82 2.79 -1.97
CA LYS A 238 -14.67 3.21 -3.10
C LYS A 238 -13.92 4.04 -4.16
N ALA A 239 -12.79 4.67 -3.79
CA ALA A 239 -12.01 5.55 -4.64
C ALA A 239 -10.66 4.95 -5.08
N GLU A 240 -10.22 5.22 -6.30
CA GLU A 240 -8.86 4.89 -6.74
C GLU A 240 -7.83 5.69 -5.94
N LEU A 241 -7.19 5.04 -4.96
CA LEU A 241 -6.06 5.59 -4.23
C LEU A 241 -4.85 5.74 -5.13
N HIS A 242 -4.09 6.81 -4.94
CA HIS A 242 -2.82 6.94 -5.63
C HIS A 242 -1.89 5.77 -5.25
N PRO A 243 -1.17 5.14 -6.22
CA PRO A 243 -0.30 3.98 -5.97
C PRO A 243 0.74 4.21 -4.87
N ASP A 244 1.10 5.46 -4.60
CA ASP A 244 2.02 5.84 -3.52
C ASP A 244 1.57 5.42 -2.13
N TRP A 245 0.28 5.26 -1.89
CA TRP A 245 -0.26 4.80 -0.61
C TRP A 245 -0.16 3.28 -0.44
N ILE A 246 0.06 2.54 -1.53
CA ILE A 246 0.02 1.08 -1.54
C ILE A 246 1.41 0.52 -1.26
N LEU A 247 1.56 -0.21 -0.16
CA LEU A 247 2.82 -0.83 0.24
C LEU A 247 2.69 -2.34 0.31
N TYR A 248 3.39 -3.06 -0.57
CA TYR A 248 3.38 -4.52 -0.53
C TYR A 248 4.27 -5.07 0.60
N ILE A 249 3.72 -6.01 1.36
CA ILE A 249 4.40 -6.66 2.49
C ILE A 249 4.48 -8.17 2.21
N THR A 250 5.67 -8.74 2.44
CA THR A 250 5.96 -10.16 2.23
C THR A 250 6.26 -10.82 3.57
N HIS A 251 5.59 -11.94 3.84
CA HIS A 251 5.86 -12.79 5.00
C HIS A 251 6.94 -13.82 4.65
N GLY A 252 7.91 -14.04 5.53
CA GLY A 252 8.95 -15.06 5.33
C GLY A 252 10.25 -14.72 6.06
N PHE A 253 11.37 -14.79 5.35
CA PHE A 253 12.69 -14.50 5.89
C PHE A 253 13.55 -13.76 4.87
N ILE A 254 14.25 -12.73 5.31
CA ILE A 254 15.26 -12.03 4.51
C ILE A 254 16.50 -11.80 5.37
N GLY A 255 17.64 -12.29 4.89
CA GLY A 255 18.95 -12.10 5.52
C GLY A 255 20.01 -11.75 4.50
N GLN A 256 20.96 -10.91 4.88
CA GLN A 256 22.10 -10.53 4.05
C GLN A 256 23.39 -10.63 4.86
N SER A 257 24.41 -11.25 4.29
CA SER A 257 25.74 -11.40 4.88
C SER A 257 26.80 -10.93 3.91
N ASN A 258 27.82 -10.24 4.42
CA ASN A 258 29.02 -9.91 3.67
C ASN A 258 30.05 -11.03 3.85
N ILE A 259 30.47 -11.64 2.75
CA ILE A 259 31.51 -12.68 2.73
C ILE A 259 32.69 -12.21 1.89
N ASN A 260 33.89 -12.70 2.21
CA ASN A 260 35.09 -12.43 1.44
C ASN A 260 35.51 -13.68 0.66
N VAL A 261 35.58 -13.56 -0.66
CA VAL A 261 35.96 -14.65 -1.56
C VAL A 261 37.13 -14.17 -2.42
N PHE A 262 38.30 -14.79 -2.24
CA PHE A 262 39.55 -14.42 -2.94
C PHE A 262 39.91 -12.93 -2.86
N GLY A 263 39.73 -12.32 -1.67
CA GLY A 263 40.02 -10.90 -1.45
C GLY A 263 38.95 -9.93 -1.95
N ARG A 264 37.83 -10.44 -2.49
CA ARG A 264 36.69 -9.63 -2.93
C ARG A 264 35.52 -9.80 -1.96
N SER A 265 35.01 -8.68 -1.47
CA SER A 265 33.80 -8.63 -0.64
C SER A 265 32.55 -8.83 -1.52
N ILE A 266 31.71 -9.80 -1.16
CA ILE A 266 30.47 -10.15 -1.85
C ILE A 266 29.34 -10.17 -0.83
N TYR A 267 28.21 -9.54 -1.16
CA TYR A 267 27.00 -9.65 -0.36
C TYR A 267 26.14 -10.82 -0.84
N VAL A 268 25.92 -11.79 0.03
CA VAL A 268 24.97 -12.89 -0.21
C VAL A 268 23.65 -12.54 0.48
N THR A 269 22.56 -12.53 -0.28
CA THR A 269 21.22 -12.22 0.23
C THR A 269 20.31 -13.41 0.00
N LEU A 270 19.70 -13.92 1.08
CA LEU A 270 18.70 -14.99 1.03
C LEU A 270 17.31 -14.39 1.27
N VAL A 271 16.38 -14.70 0.37
CA VAL A 271 14.96 -14.29 0.46
C VAL A 271 14.09 -15.54 0.40
N ALA A 272 13.40 -15.85 1.49
CA ALA A 272 12.38 -16.89 1.56
C ALA A 272 11.00 -16.25 1.80
N ARG A 273 9.97 -16.73 1.10
CA ARG A 273 8.64 -16.11 1.09
C ARG A 273 7.58 -17.17 1.32
N ARG A 274 6.58 -16.84 2.12
CA ARG A 274 5.42 -17.69 2.40
C ARG A 274 4.23 -17.19 1.60
N SER A 275 3.50 -18.12 0.97
CA SER A 275 2.24 -17.79 0.29
C SER A 275 1.16 -17.49 1.33
N SER A 276 0.27 -16.55 1.02
CA SER A 276 -0.89 -16.21 1.85
C SER A 276 -2.07 -17.17 1.69
N LYS A 277 -2.14 -17.94 0.59
CA LYS A 277 -3.27 -18.83 0.27
C LYS A 277 -3.15 -20.25 0.85
N TYR A 278 -1.94 -20.73 1.14
CA TYR A 278 -1.69 -22.15 1.46
C TYR A 278 -1.16 -22.37 2.89
N ALA A 279 -1.70 -21.61 3.85
CA ALA A 279 -1.34 -21.75 5.26
C ALA A 279 -2.28 -22.76 5.95
N GLY A 280 -2.00 -24.06 5.86
CA GLY A 280 -2.68 -25.09 6.66
C GLY A 280 -3.04 -26.36 5.89
N THR A 281 -3.25 -27.46 6.63
CA THR A 281 -3.53 -28.79 6.09
C THR A 281 -4.99 -29.03 5.69
N ARG A 282 -5.93 -28.15 6.03
CA ARG A 282 -7.35 -28.19 5.62
C ARG A 282 -7.93 -26.77 5.56
N PHE A 283 -8.73 -26.48 4.54
CA PHE A 283 -9.57 -25.29 4.40
C PHE A 283 -11.03 -25.71 4.47
#